data_AF-A0A4U8YSL9-F1
#
_entry.id   AF-A0A4U8YSL9-F1
#
_cell.length_a   1.000
_cell.length_b   1.000
_cell.length_c   1.000
_cell.angle_alpha   90.00
_cell.angle_beta   90.00
_cell.angle_gamma   90.00
#
_symmetry.space_group_name_H-M   'P 1'
#
loop_
_entity.id
_entity.type
_entity.pdbx_description
1 polymer ?
#
loop_
_entity_poly.entity_id
_entity_poly.type
_entity_poly.pdbx_seq_one_letter_code
_entity_poly.pdbx_strand_id
1 'polypeptide(L)'
;MHIIIEPSEPCLASWDHRVSPILTVLGKHIPVFHAFGTLGAGAALLLATGLTRCLGLSLNAILFLMGLAVFTFWIHSLAVKILTLKETFVYLRHVVTLVPALLLSGMALGLSSSLAHAEVVMLAVGLLQATGRFGCFMAGCCHGRPHGWGICYGDAHVAAGFPAYLRGVRLFPVQAVEAFWGFLCVVTGSGLLLAGFPTGSGLSSYLVLYGLGRFFLEFHRGDTARAFLGPFSEAQCLSVLLMLGVLFAAAVQAIPFFSWHVLAFAGPASAGCILAVSPSHRQTARLFRPAHVKELAARLSWFDEEAKDTSPSDGASQPAIVLTATGSGIRISTESLAHEGAPISYIAFSSQDHLLSHHDARRLARLCLRLVKQPAALLFEGRPGIFHLLAGNLAVISTMADTSRIPLTEPTHQGKTPVKA
;
A
#
# COMPACT_ATOMS: atom_id res chain seq x y z
N MET A 1 30.41 6.02 2.84
CA MET A 1 29.61 7.18 2.38
C MET A 1 28.82 6.77 1.14
N HIS A 2 27.53 7.06 1.07
CA HIS A 2 26.66 6.73 -0.07
C HIS A 2 25.82 7.94 -0.44
N ILE A 3 25.88 8.36 -1.70
CA ILE A 3 24.95 9.37 -2.23
C ILE A 3 23.67 8.65 -2.66
N ILE A 4 22.54 9.12 -2.18
CA ILE A 4 21.19 8.68 -2.56
C ILE A 4 20.58 9.80 -3.36
N ILE A 5 20.20 9.51 -4.60
CA ILE A 5 19.52 10.45 -5.47
C ILE A 5 18.15 9.86 -5.76
N GLU A 6 17.09 10.59 -5.43
CA GLU A 6 15.76 10.29 -5.92
C GLU A 6 15.49 11.19 -7.14
N PRO A 7 14.61 10.80 -8.08
CA PRO A 7 14.33 11.60 -9.25
C PRO A 7 13.91 13.01 -8.83
N SER A 8 14.63 14.02 -9.32
CA SER A 8 14.37 15.45 -9.03
C SER A 8 13.11 15.97 -9.70
N GLU A 9 12.55 15.22 -10.66
CA GLU A 9 11.31 15.62 -11.31
C GLU A 9 10.18 15.68 -10.28
N PRO A 10 9.69 16.89 -9.95
CA PRO A 10 8.47 17.01 -9.16
C PRO A 10 7.42 16.19 -9.88
N CYS A 11 6.62 15.46 -9.12
CA CYS A 11 5.56 14.65 -9.69
C CYS A 11 4.80 15.47 -10.73
N LEU A 12 4.92 15.08 -11.99
CA LEU A 12 4.55 15.93 -13.12
C LEU A 12 3.18 16.55 -12.83
N ALA A 13 3.11 17.89 -12.85
CA ALA A 13 1.85 18.64 -12.75
C ALA A 13 0.77 18.14 -13.74
N SER A 14 1.18 17.36 -14.76
CA SER A 14 0.30 16.64 -15.68
C SER A 14 -0.69 15.66 -15.02
N TRP A 15 -0.45 15.18 -13.79
CA TRP A 15 -1.36 14.24 -13.12
C TRP A 15 -2.48 14.93 -12.33
N ASP A 16 -2.25 16.15 -11.81
CA ASP A 16 -3.26 16.89 -11.04
C ASP A 16 -4.50 17.20 -11.88
N HIS A 17 -4.33 17.39 -13.20
CA HIS A 17 -5.46 17.58 -14.12
C HIS A 17 -6.15 16.27 -14.55
N ARG A 18 -5.48 15.12 -14.44
CA ARG A 18 -6.00 13.83 -14.93
C ARG A 18 -6.66 13.00 -13.84
N VAL A 19 -6.25 13.19 -12.59
CA VAL A 19 -6.70 12.40 -11.43
C VAL A 19 -7.23 13.37 -10.40
N SER A 20 -8.56 13.44 -10.27
CA SER A 20 -9.24 14.37 -9.37
C SER A 20 -10.25 13.60 -8.52
N PRO A 21 -10.48 13.99 -7.24
CA PRO A 21 -11.54 13.41 -6.41
C PRO A 21 -12.96 13.78 -6.89
N ILE A 22 -13.08 14.74 -7.83
CA ILE A 22 -14.34 15.22 -8.39
C ILE A 22 -14.27 15.11 -9.92
N LEU A 23 -15.30 14.54 -10.52
CA LEU A 23 -15.49 14.52 -11.97
C LEU A 23 -16.47 15.63 -12.36
N THR A 24 -16.18 16.30 -13.47
CA THR A 24 -17.10 17.29 -14.05
C THR A 24 -17.75 16.66 -15.27
N VAL A 25 -19.02 16.28 -15.15
CA VAL A 25 -19.81 15.66 -16.23
C VAL A 25 -20.94 16.61 -16.59
N LEU A 26 -20.97 17.08 -17.85
CA LEU A 26 -21.98 18.03 -18.34
C LEU A 26 -22.15 19.27 -17.42
N GLY A 27 -21.03 19.79 -16.91
CA GLY A 27 -21.00 20.95 -16.00
C GLY A 27 -21.40 20.66 -14.54
N LYS A 28 -21.73 19.41 -14.18
CA LYS A 28 -22.01 19.01 -12.79
C LYS A 28 -20.78 18.37 -12.14
N HIS A 29 -20.49 18.78 -10.90
CA HIS A 29 -19.45 18.20 -10.06
C HIS A 29 -19.99 16.96 -9.34
N ILE A 30 -19.44 15.79 -9.69
CA ILE A 30 -19.85 14.50 -9.15
C ILE A 30 -18.65 13.89 -8.40
N PRO A 31 -18.82 13.48 -7.13
CA PRO A 31 -17.78 12.73 -6.42
C PRO A 31 -17.42 11.45 -7.17
N VAL A 32 -16.12 11.16 -7.31
CA VAL A 32 -15.65 9.97 -8.06
C VAL A 32 -16.26 8.66 -7.54
N PHE A 33 -16.50 8.54 -6.23
CA PHE A 33 -17.10 7.34 -5.66
C PHE A 33 -18.52 7.10 -6.17
N HIS A 34 -19.31 8.15 -6.38
CA HIS A 34 -20.66 8.02 -6.94
C HIS A 34 -20.61 7.64 -8.42
N ALA A 35 -19.73 8.29 -9.19
CA ALA A 35 -19.57 8.01 -10.61
C ALA A 35 -19.08 6.57 -10.86
N PHE A 36 -17.99 6.15 -10.22
CA PHE A 36 -17.45 4.80 -10.39
C PHE A 36 -18.30 3.73 -9.70
N GLY A 37 -18.98 4.06 -8.59
CA GLY A 37 -19.92 3.16 -7.93
C GLY A 37 -21.13 2.86 -8.81
N THR A 38 -21.75 3.89 -9.40
CA THR A 38 -22.89 3.72 -10.31
C THR A 38 -22.49 3.02 -11.61
N LEU A 39 -21.36 3.40 -12.20
CA LEU A 39 -20.80 2.72 -13.38
C LEU A 39 -20.53 1.25 -13.10
N GLY A 40 -19.88 0.94 -11.97
CA GLY A 40 -19.56 -0.42 -11.57
C GLY A 40 -20.82 -1.25 -11.31
N ALA A 41 -21.85 -0.68 -10.70
CA ALA A 41 -23.11 -1.37 -10.46
C ALA A 41 -23.86 -1.68 -11.76
N GLY A 42 -23.89 -0.73 -12.71
CA GLY A 42 -24.44 -0.95 -14.04
C GLY A 42 -23.67 -2.03 -14.80
N ALA A 43 -22.34 -1.98 -14.80
CA ALA A 43 -21.50 -2.98 -15.44
C ALA A 43 -21.66 -4.38 -14.83
N ALA A 44 -21.75 -4.46 -13.50
CA ALA A 44 -22.03 -5.70 -12.78
C ALA A 44 -23.39 -6.31 -13.16
N LEU A 45 -24.44 -5.49 -13.23
CA LEU A 45 -25.77 -5.94 -13.64
C LEU A 45 -25.78 -6.44 -15.09
N LEU A 46 -25.11 -5.73 -16.01
CA LEU A 46 -24.99 -6.13 -17.41
C LEU A 46 -24.22 -7.45 -17.55
N LEU A 47 -23.09 -7.61 -16.85
CA LEU A 47 -22.31 -8.85 -16.84
C LEU A 47 -23.15 -10.01 -16.29
N ALA A 48 -23.78 -9.82 -15.12
CA ALA A 48 -24.61 -10.85 -14.49
C ALA A 48 -25.73 -11.29 -15.44
N THR A 49 -26.45 -10.33 -16.03
CA THR A 49 -27.55 -10.61 -16.96
C THR A 49 -27.06 -11.32 -18.23
N GLY A 50 -25.93 -10.89 -18.78
CA GLY A 50 -25.31 -11.51 -19.96
C GLY A 50 -24.92 -12.97 -19.71
N LEU A 51 -24.18 -13.23 -18.63
CA LEU A 51 -23.78 -14.59 -18.24
C LEU A 51 -24.99 -15.47 -17.94
N THR A 52 -25.98 -14.94 -17.23
CA THR A 52 -27.24 -15.65 -16.91
C THR A 52 -27.94 -16.13 -18.18
N ARG A 53 -28.04 -15.27 -19.20
CA ARG A 53 -28.66 -15.62 -20.49
C ARG A 53 -27.86 -16.68 -21.24
N CYS A 54 -26.53 -16.55 -21.27
CA CYS A 54 -25.65 -17.50 -21.96
C CYS A 54 -25.68 -18.89 -21.29
N LEU A 55 -25.82 -18.93 -19.96
CA LEU A 55 -25.81 -20.16 -19.17
C LEU A 55 -27.21 -20.75 -18.95
N GLY A 56 -28.28 -20.11 -19.45
CA GLY A 56 -29.65 -20.58 -19.27
C GLY A 56 -30.14 -20.57 -17.81
N LEU A 57 -29.59 -19.68 -16.97
CA LEU A 57 -29.95 -19.56 -15.56
C LEU A 57 -31.19 -18.67 -15.37
N SER A 58 -31.84 -18.78 -14.21
CA SER A 58 -33.01 -17.95 -13.89
C SER A 58 -32.61 -16.51 -13.58
N LEU A 59 -33.06 -15.57 -14.42
CA LEU A 59 -32.80 -14.15 -14.21
C LEU A 59 -33.38 -13.63 -12.90
N ASN A 60 -34.57 -14.09 -12.52
CA ASN A 60 -35.20 -13.68 -11.26
C ASN A 60 -34.38 -14.14 -10.05
N ALA A 61 -33.81 -15.35 -10.11
CA ALA A 61 -32.93 -15.86 -9.06
C ALA A 61 -31.65 -15.02 -8.97
N ILE A 62 -31.04 -14.67 -10.11
CA ILE A 62 -29.83 -13.83 -10.12
C ILE A 62 -30.11 -12.41 -9.60
N LEU A 63 -31.22 -11.79 -9.99
CA LEU A 63 -31.60 -10.46 -9.49
C LEU A 63 -31.85 -10.50 -7.97
N PHE A 64 -32.53 -11.55 -7.48
CA PHE A 64 -32.71 -11.76 -6.04
C PHE A 64 -31.37 -11.90 -5.32
N LEU A 65 -30.46 -12.74 -5.83
CA LEU A 65 -29.15 -12.97 -5.22
C LEU A 65 -28.23 -11.76 -5.32
N MET A 66 -28.35 -10.92 -6.35
CA MET A 66 -27.69 -9.62 -6.40
C MET A 66 -28.23 -8.67 -5.34
N GLY A 67 -29.56 -8.64 -5.13
CA GLY A 67 -30.17 -7.91 -4.03
C GLY A 67 -29.67 -8.39 -2.66
N LEU A 68 -29.55 -9.71 -2.49
CA LEU A 68 -28.94 -10.32 -1.30
C LEU A 68 -27.47 -9.91 -1.13
N ALA A 69 -26.70 -9.81 -2.22
CA ALA A 69 -25.31 -9.35 -2.16
C ALA A 69 -25.20 -7.90 -1.66
N VAL A 70 -26.09 -7.02 -2.10
CA VAL A 70 -26.18 -5.64 -1.61
C VAL A 70 -26.62 -5.61 -0.14
N PHE A 71 -27.63 -6.40 0.22
CA PHE A 71 -28.13 -6.48 1.59
C PHE A 71 -27.06 -6.99 2.56
N THR A 72 -26.37 -8.09 2.21
CA THR A 72 -25.27 -8.63 3.01
C THR A 72 -24.13 -7.64 3.15
N PHE A 73 -23.79 -6.88 2.10
CA PHE A 73 -22.81 -5.80 2.19
C PHE A 73 -23.22 -4.75 3.23
N TRP A 74 -24.48 -4.31 3.19
CA TRP A 74 -24.99 -3.27 4.08
C TRP A 74 -25.02 -3.72 5.54
N ILE A 75 -25.57 -4.91 5.81
CA ILE A 75 -25.60 -5.51 7.15
C ILE A 75 -24.19 -5.75 7.68
N HIS A 76 -23.30 -6.30 6.86
CA HIS A 76 -21.92 -6.55 7.26
C HIS A 76 -21.17 -5.25 7.60
N SER A 77 -21.35 -4.22 6.76
CA SER A 77 -20.79 -2.88 6.97
C SER A 77 -21.28 -2.26 8.27
N LEU A 78 -22.58 -2.36 8.54
CA LEU A 78 -23.18 -1.88 9.79
C LEU A 78 -22.66 -2.65 11.01
N ALA A 79 -22.60 -3.98 10.93
CA ALA A 79 -22.09 -4.81 12.01
C ALA A 79 -20.62 -4.48 12.34
N VAL A 80 -19.76 -4.34 11.32
CA VAL A 80 -18.36 -3.93 11.51
C VAL A 80 -18.28 -2.56 12.17
N LYS A 81 -19.08 -1.60 11.71
CA LYS A 81 -19.11 -0.24 12.27
C LYS A 81 -19.51 -0.28 13.76
N ILE A 82 -20.54 -1.04 14.12
CA ILE A 82 -21.01 -1.18 15.51
C ILE A 82 -19.94 -1.85 16.38
N LEU A 83 -19.33 -2.94 15.90
CA LEU A 83 -18.37 -3.72 16.68
C LEU A 83 -17.01 -3.04 16.83
N THR A 84 -16.54 -2.36 15.79
CA THR A 84 -15.19 -1.76 15.77
C THR A 84 -15.18 -0.25 16.04
N LEU A 85 -16.35 0.38 16.06
CA LEU A 85 -16.55 1.83 16.10
C LEU A 85 -15.81 2.58 14.99
N LYS A 86 -15.41 1.88 13.92
CA LYS A 86 -14.65 2.42 12.80
C LYS A 86 -15.30 2.00 11.49
N GLU A 87 -15.40 2.95 10.57
CA GLU A 87 -15.82 2.68 9.20
C GLU A 87 -14.62 2.16 8.42
N THR A 88 -14.45 0.83 8.40
CA THR A 88 -13.38 0.17 7.65
C THR A 88 -13.96 -0.86 6.71
N PHE A 89 -13.59 -0.76 5.43
CA PHE A 89 -14.05 -1.67 4.40
C PHE A 89 -12.91 -2.54 3.88
N VAL A 90 -13.07 -3.85 4.05
CA VAL A 90 -12.17 -4.87 3.52
C VAL A 90 -13.02 -5.80 2.67
N TYR A 91 -12.83 -5.73 1.35
CA TYR A 91 -13.61 -6.53 0.39
C TYR A 91 -13.67 -8.02 0.74
N LEU A 92 -12.52 -8.63 1.08
CA LEU A 92 -12.46 -10.05 1.44
C LEU A 92 -13.29 -10.42 2.67
N ARG A 93 -13.53 -9.47 3.58
CA ARG A 93 -14.39 -9.70 4.76
C ARG A 93 -15.85 -9.90 4.34
N HIS A 94 -16.31 -9.13 3.36
CA HIS A 94 -17.62 -9.32 2.75
C HIS A 94 -17.68 -10.60 1.91
N VAL A 95 -16.62 -10.95 1.17
CA VAL A 95 -16.59 -12.21 0.40
C VAL A 95 -16.79 -13.45 1.29
N VAL A 96 -16.16 -13.47 2.47
CA VAL A 96 -16.30 -14.59 3.44
C VAL A 96 -17.75 -14.77 3.92
N THR A 97 -18.54 -13.70 4.03
CA THR A 97 -19.96 -13.81 4.41
C THR A 97 -20.87 -13.99 3.19
N LEU A 98 -20.53 -13.38 2.06
CA LEU A 98 -21.31 -13.39 0.84
C LEU A 98 -21.36 -14.77 0.20
N VAL A 99 -20.22 -15.45 0.03
CA VAL A 99 -20.19 -16.75 -0.66
C VAL A 99 -21.08 -17.79 0.04
N PRO A 100 -20.99 -18.00 1.37
CA PRO A 100 -21.92 -18.88 2.07
C PRO A 100 -23.38 -18.43 1.95
N ALA A 101 -23.67 -17.12 2.07
CA ALA A 101 -25.02 -16.60 1.94
C ALA A 101 -25.64 -16.92 0.57
N LEU A 102 -24.88 -16.73 -0.53
CA LEU A 102 -25.34 -17.06 -1.87
C LEU A 102 -25.63 -18.56 -2.03
N LEU A 103 -24.73 -19.42 -1.54
CA LEU A 103 -24.88 -20.87 -1.64
C LEU A 103 -26.08 -21.38 -0.83
N LEU A 104 -26.22 -20.94 0.42
CA LEU A 104 -27.31 -21.34 1.32
C LEU A 104 -28.66 -20.81 0.83
N SER A 105 -28.74 -19.57 0.35
CA SER A 105 -29.97 -19.03 -0.24
C SER A 105 -30.33 -19.75 -1.53
N GLY A 106 -29.36 -20.10 -2.38
CA GLY A 106 -29.63 -20.90 -3.57
C GLY A 106 -30.18 -22.29 -3.26
N MET A 107 -29.66 -22.94 -2.20
CA MET A 107 -30.19 -24.20 -1.69
C MET A 107 -31.61 -24.05 -1.14
N ALA A 108 -31.86 -23.02 -0.33
CA ALA A 108 -33.19 -22.76 0.25
C ALA A 108 -34.25 -22.43 -0.81
N LEU A 109 -33.85 -21.82 -1.92
CA LEU A 109 -34.73 -21.54 -3.06
C LEU A 109 -34.91 -22.74 -4.02
N GLY A 110 -34.26 -23.88 -3.75
CA GLY A 110 -34.35 -25.07 -4.61
C GLY A 110 -33.79 -24.85 -6.02
N LEU A 111 -32.77 -23.98 -6.17
CA LEU A 111 -32.16 -23.73 -7.48
C LEU A 111 -31.47 -25.00 -7.99
N SER A 112 -31.57 -25.24 -9.29
CA SER A 112 -30.94 -26.40 -9.97
C SER A 112 -29.43 -26.49 -9.71
N SER A 113 -28.76 -25.35 -9.57
CA SER A 113 -27.38 -25.27 -9.10
C SER A 113 -27.15 -23.96 -8.34
N SER A 114 -27.09 -24.03 -7.02
CA SER A 114 -26.75 -22.86 -6.18
C SER A 114 -25.36 -22.31 -6.52
N LEU A 115 -24.41 -23.21 -6.81
CA LEU A 115 -23.04 -22.85 -7.17
C LEU A 115 -23.00 -22.02 -8.46
N ALA A 116 -23.67 -22.45 -9.53
CA ALA A 116 -23.69 -21.74 -10.81
C ALA A 116 -24.18 -20.28 -10.66
N HIS A 117 -25.22 -20.07 -9.85
CA HIS A 117 -25.73 -18.73 -9.58
C HIS A 117 -24.74 -17.91 -8.73
N ALA A 118 -24.10 -18.53 -7.73
CA ALA A 118 -23.13 -17.86 -6.89
C ALA A 118 -21.88 -17.39 -7.66
N GLU A 119 -21.40 -18.14 -8.67
CA GLU A 119 -20.27 -17.71 -9.49
C GLU A 119 -20.59 -16.46 -10.30
N VAL A 120 -21.77 -16.42 -10.93
CA VAL A 120 -22.21 -15.26 -11.72
C VAL A 120 -22.30 -14.02 -10.83
N VAL A 121 -22.91 -14.14 -9.64
CA VAL A 121 -23.02 -13.03 -8.70
C VAL A 121 -21.64 -12.60 -8.19
N MET A 122 -20.74 -13.54 -7.89
CA MET A 122 -19.38 -13.19 -7.44
C MET A 122 -18.56 -12.49 -8.52
N LEU A 123 -18.69 -12.88 -9.79
CA LEU A 123 -18.00 -12.19 -10.88
C LEU A 123 -18.56 -10.78 -11.08
N ALA A 124 -19.88 -10.59 -10.96
CA ALA A 124 -20.52 -9.28 -11.00
C ALA A 124 -20.07 -8.38 -9.83
N VAL A 125 -20.05 -8.92 -8.61
CA VAL A 125 -19.52 -8.20 -7.43
C VAL A 125 -18.03 -7.89 -7.59
N GLY A 126 -17.26 -8.80 -8.17
CA GLY A 126 -15.85 -8.58 -8.51
C GLY A 126 -15.65 -7.45 -9.50
N LEU A 127 -16.54 -7.32 -10.50
CA LEU A 127 -16.52 -6.23 -11.48
C LEU A 127 -16.84 -4.87 -10.84
N LEU A 128 -17.85 -4.84 -9.97
CA LEU A 128 -18.16 -3.67 -9.15
C LEU A 128 -16.95 -3.25 -8.31
N GLN A 129 -16.30 -4.20 -7.65
CA GLN A 129 -15.12 -3.94 -6.82
C GLN A 129 -13.93 -3.42 -7.64
N ALA A 130 -13.64 -4.03 -8.79
CA ALA A 130 -12.55 -3.59 -9.67
C ALA A 130 -12.79 -2.16 -10.19
N THR A 131 -14.03 -1.83 -10.55
CA THR A 131 -14.43 -0.48 -10.95
C THR A 131 -14.32 0.52 -9.79
N GLY A 132 -14.74 0.12 -8.59
CA GLY A 132 -14.59 0.91 -7.37
C GLY A 132 -13.12 1.22 -7.03
N ARG A 133 -12.19 0.32 -7.34
CA ARG A 133 -10.74 0.55 -7.17
C ARG A 133 -10.19 1.62 -8.10
N PHE A 134 -10.73 1.78 -9.31
CA PHE A 134 -10.43 2.96 -10.12
C PHE A 134 -10.96 4.25 -9.47
N GLY A 135 -12.14 4.21 -8.84
CA GLY A 135 -12.62 5.32 -8.00
C GLY A 135 -11.63 5.67 -6.87
N CYS A 136 -11.09 4.66 -6.17
CA CYS A 136 -10.04 4.87 -5.15
C CYS A 136 -8.77 5.48 -5.74
N PHE A 137 -8.36 5.06 -6.94
CA PHE A 137 -7.22 5.62 -7.64
C PHE A 137 -7.40 7.12 -7.92
N MET A 138 -8.60 7.53 -8.35
CA MET A 138 -8.96 8.93 -8.61
C MET A 138 -9.04 9.78 -7.35
N ALA A 139 -9.58 9.22 -6.26
CA ALA A 139 -9.72 9.92 -4.98
C ALA A 139 -8.41 10.01 -4.17
N GLY A 140 -7.42 9.16 -4.46
CA GLY A 140 -6.21 9.03 -3.64
C GLY A 140 -6.40 8.25 -2.33
N CYS A 141 -7.58 7.66 -2.11
CA CYS A 141 -7.80 6.79 -0.96
C CYS A 141 -7.17 5.40 -1.19
N CYS A 142 -6.97 4.63 -0.12
CA CYS A 142 -6.41 3.27 -0.21
C CYS A 142 -5.03 3.21 -0.91
N HIS A 143 -4.24 4.28 -0.78
CA HIS A 143 -2.99 4.51 -1.51
C HIS A 143 -1.86 3.53 -1.17
N GLY A 144 -0.88 3.47 -2.06
CA GLY A 144 0.35 2.69 -1.85
C GLY A 144 1.35 3.39 -0.93
N ARG A 145 2.48 2.72 -0.72
CA ARG A 145 3.65 3.25 0.00
C ARG A 145 4.46 4.23 -0.87
N PRO A 146 5.25 5.13 -0.24
CA PRO A 146 6.26 5.91 -0.94
C PRO A 146 7.17 5.03 -1.81
N HIS A 147 7.31 5.39 -3.08
CA HIS A 147 7.97 4.58 -4.09
C HIS A 147 8.74 5.46 -5.10
N GLY A 148 9.79 4.91 -5.73
CA GLY A 148 10.61 5.66 -6.70
C GLY A 148 9.92 5.93 -8.03
N TRP A 149 8.79 5.28 -8.29
CA TRP A 149 7.93 5.48 -9.46
C TRP A 149 6.46 5.33 -9.03
N GLY A 150 5.54 5.93 -9.79
CA GLY A 150 4.10 5.86 -9.51
C GLY A 150 3.41 7.22 -9.62
N ILE A 151 2.38 7.41 -8.81
CA ILE A 151 1.47 8.56 -8.83
C ILE A 151 1.70 9.48 -7.62
N CYS A 152 1.39 10.76 -7.76
CA CYS A 152 1.27 11.69 -6.64
C CYS A 152 -0.13 12.28 -6.57
N TYR A 153 -0.47 12.75 -5.39
CA TYR A 153 -1.73 13.41 -5.08
C TYR A 153 -1.45 14.82 -4.56
N GLY A 154 -2.25 15.77 -5.03
CA GLY A 154 -2.08 17.21 -4.80
C GLY A 154 -3.03 17.78 -3.75
N ASP A 155 -3.16 19.10 -3.77
CA ASP A 155 -3.95 19.85 -2.78
C ASP A 155 -5.45 19.49 -2.80
N ALA A 156 -6.01 19.26 -3.98
CA ALA A 156 -7.41 18.85 -4.14
C ALA A 156 -7.71 17.52 -3.41
N HIS A 157 -6.78 16.57 -3.44
CA HIS A 157 -6.91 15.31 -2.72
C HIS A 157 -6.79 15.51 -1.22
N VAL A 158 -5.86 16.37 -0.77
CA VAL A 158 -5.69 16.68 0.66
C VAL A 158 -6.96 17.32 1.21
N ALA A 159 -7.57 18.26 0.47
CA ALA A 159 -8.86 18.85 0.83
C ALA A 159 -9.98 17.80 0.91
N ALA A 160 -9.89 16.71 0.14
CA ALA A 160 -10.81 15.57 0.17
C ALA A 160 -10.46 14.49 1.21
N GLY A 161 -9.47 14.71 2.08
CA GLY A 161 -9.10 13.79 3.17
C GLY A 161 -7.87 12.91 2.91
N PHE A 162 -7.12 13.14 1.83
CA PHE A 162 -5.81 12.50 1.62
C PHE A 162 -4.78 13.01 2.66
N PRO A 163 -3.87 12.15 3.17
CA PRO A 163 -2.94 12.59 4.20
C PRO A 163 -1.97 13.69 3.73
N ALA A 164 -2.00 14.85 4.39
CA ALA A 164 -1.21 16.03 4.01
C ALA A 164 0.31 15.78 3.92
N TYR A 165 0.85 14.92 4.80
CA TYR A 165 2.28 14.56 4.80
C TYR A 165 2.72 13.80 3.53
N LEU A 166 1.78 13.23 2.77
CA LEU A 166 2.03 12.56 1.50
C LEU A 166 1.78 13.44 0.27
N ARG A 167 1.40 14.71 0.47
CA ARG A 167 1.19 15.66 -0.64
C ARG A 167 2.44 15.76 -1.50
N GLY A 168 2.29 15.48 -2.80
CA GLY A 168 3.40 15.50 -3.77
C GLY A 168 4.42 14.36 -3.60
N VAL A 169 4.22 13.45 -2.64
CA VAL A 169 5.08 12.27 -2.46
C VAL A 169 4.66 11.20 -3.46
N ARG A 170 5.64 10.63 -4.17
CA ARG A 170 5.40 9.57 -5.16
C ARG A 170 5.04 8.26 -4.48
N LEU A 171 3.88 7.72 -4.82
CA LEU A 171 3.32 6.50 -4.24
C LEU A 171 3.16 5.41 -5.31
N PHE A 172 3.40 4.16 -4.90
CA PHE A 172 3.07 3.02 -5.75
C PHE A 172 1.55 3.00 -6.05
N PRO A 173 1.12 2.89 -7.32
CA PRO A 173 -0.28 3.02 -7.72
C PRO A 173 -1.07 1.74 -7.44
N VAL A 174 -1.09 1.28 -6.19
CA VAL A 174 -1.68 0.00 -5.76
C VAL A 174 -3.15 -0.11 -6.16
N GLN A 175 -3.90 1.00 -6.20
CA GLN A 175 -5.32 0.99 -6.54
C GLN A 175 -5.54 0.64 -8.01
N ALA A 176 -4.74 1.21 -8.92
CA ALA A 176 -4.84 0.92 -10.36
C ALA A 176 -4.38 -0.53 -10.65
N VAL A 177 -3.31 -0.99 -9.99
CA VAL A 177 -2.85 -2.38 -10.12
C VAL A 177 -3.90 -3.35 -9.59
N GLU A 178 -4.52 -3.08 -8.43
CA GLU A 178 -5.60 -3.91 -7.88
C GLU A 178 -6.85 -3.89 -8.75
N ALA A 179 -7.20 -2.73 -9.33
CA ALA A 179 -8.30 -2.63 -10.27
C ALA A 179 -8.06 -3.53 -11.50
N PHE A 180 -6.91 -3.35 -12.17
CA PHE A 180 -6.53 -4.15 -13.34
C PHE A 180 -6.51 -5.65 -13.04
N TRP A 181 -5.91 -6.04 -11.90
CA TRP A 181 -5.92 -7.43 -11.45
C TRP A 181 -7.33 -7.97 -11.22
N GLY A 182 -8.19 -7.18 -10.56
CA GLY A 182 -9.60 -7.52 -10.35
C GLY A 182 -10.37 -7.73 -11.66
N PHE A 183 -10.17 -6.86 -12.65
CA PHE A 183 -10.74 -7.05 -13.99
C PHE A 183 -10.24 -8.33 -14.64
N LEU A 184 -8.95 -8.64 -14.56
CA LEU A 184 -8.39 -9.87 -15.11
C LEU A 184 -9.02 -11.11 -14.44
N CYS A 185 -9.21 -11.10 -13.13
CA CYS A 185 -9.90 -12.17 -12.41
C CYS A 185 -11.34 -12.37 -12.92
N VAL A 186 -12.08 -11.28 -13.12
CA VAL A 186 -13.48 -11.31 -13.62
C VAL A 186 -13.53 -11.82 -15.05
N VAL A 187 -12.66 -11.33 -15.93
CA VAL A 187 -12.58 -11.77 -17.33
C VAL A 187 -12.22 -13.25 -17.41
N THR A 188 -11.24 -13.69 -16.62
CA THR A 188 -10.83 -15.09 -16.57
C THR A 188 -11.98 -15.98 -16.10
N GLY A 189 -12.62 -15.65 -14.98
CA GLY A 189 -13.75 -16.42 -14.46
C GLY A 189 -14.95 -16.44 -15.41
N SER A 190 -15.29 -15.30 -16.02
CA SER A 190 -16.37 -15.22 -17.02
C SER A 190 -16.05 -16.03 -18.27
N GLY A 191 -14.79 -16.01 -18.72
CA GLY A 191 -14.32 -16.80 -19.85
C GLY A 191 -14.42 -18.31 -19.61
N LEU A 192 -14.09 -18.78 -18.39
CA LEU A 192 -14.26 -20.19 -18.02
C LEU A 192 -15.73 -20.63 -18.08
N LEU A 193 -16.65 -19.80 -17.58
CA LEU A 193 -18.09 -20.05 -17.66
C LEU A 193 -18.57 -20.15 -19.11
N LEU A 194 -18.16 -19.20 -19.96
CA LEU A 194 -18.55 -19.15 -21.37
C LEU A 194 -17.91 -20.26 -22.22
N ALA A 195 -16.74 -20.75 -21.81
CA ALA A 195 -16.06 -21.88 -22.44
C ALA A 195 -16.63 -23.25 -22.01
N GLY A 196 -17.66 -23.28 -21.15
CA GLY A 196 -18.31 -24.52 -20.73
C GLY A 196 -17.52 -25.35 -19.72
N PHE A 197 -16.60 -24.72 -18.96
CA PHE A 197 -15.94 -25.42 -17.86
C PHE A 197 -16.93 -25.84 -16.78
N PRO A 198 -16.63 -26.88 -15.98
CA PRO A 198 -17.53 -27.36 -14.94
C PRO A 198 -17.92 -26.27 -13.95
N THR A 199 -19.16 -26.31 -13.45
CA THR A 199 -19.65 -25.40 -12.40
C THR A 199 -18.71 -25.40 -11.20
N GLY A 200 -18.38 -24.22 -10.69
CA GLY A 200 -17.40 -23.97 -9.64
C GLY A 200 -16.07 -23.44 -10.19
N SER A 201 -15.82 -23.53 -11.50
CA SER A 201 -14.56 -23.09 -12.12
C SER A 201 -14.38 -21.58 -12.06
N GLY A 202 -15.43 -20.79 -12.29
CA GLY A 202 -15.35 -19.33 -12.30
C GLY A 202 -15.14 -18.76 -10.90
N LEU A 203 -15.92 -19.25 -9.93
CA LEU A 203 -15.84 -18.84 -8.53
C LEU A 203 -14.50 -19.20 -7.92
N SER A 204 -14.06 -20.46 -8.08
CA SER A 204 -12.79 -20.92 -7.52
C SER A 204 -11.61 -20.16 -8.13
N SER A 205 -11.60 -19.99 -9.45
CA SER A 205 -10.55 -19.21 -10.13
C SER A 205 -10.52 -17.76 -9.67
N TYR A 206 -11.69 -17.12 -9.55
CA TYR A 206 -11.79 -15.75 -9.07
C TYR A 206 -11.24 -15.61 -7.64
N LEU A 207 -11.67 -16.48 -6.71
CA LEU A 207 -11.23 -16.43 -5.32
C LEU A 207 -9.73 -16.68 -5.17
N VAL A 208 -9.17 -17.63 -5.92
CA VAL A 208 -7.73 -17.96 -5.86
C VAL A 208 -6.89 -16.84 -6.48
N LEU A 209 -7.23 -16.37 -7.69
CA LEU A 209 -6.48 -15.31 -8.35
C LEU A 209 -6.58 -13.99 -7.57
N TYR A 210 -7.79 -13.60 -7.14
CA TYR A 210 -7.95 -12.39 -6.35
C TYR A 210 -7.24 -12.51 -5.01
N GLY A 211 -7.35 -13.66 -4.32
CA GLY A 211 -6.64 -13.93 -3.06
C GLY A 211 -5.12 -13.80 -3.22
N LEU A 212 -4.56 -14.40 -4.27
CA LEU A 212 -3.14 -14.34 -4.63
C LEU A 212 -2.66 -12.89 -4.83
N GLY A 213 -3.31 -12.15 -5.74
CA GLY A 213 -2.93 -10.75 -6.00
C GLY A 213 -3.12 -9.87 -4.77
N ARG A 214 -4.22 -10.04 -4.03
CA ARG A 214 -4.52 -9.27 -2.82
C ARG A 214 -3.46 -9.48 -1.73
N PHE A 215 -2.95 -10.71 -1.58
CA PHE A 215 -1.90 -11.02 -0.60
C PHE A 215 -0.62 -10.23 -0.86
N PHE A 216 -0.16 -10.21 -2.11
CA PHE A 216 1.09 -9.53 -2.49
C PHE A 216 0.95 -8.00 -2.60
N LEU A 217 -0.20 -7.52 -3.08
CA LEU A 217 -0.48 -6.08 -3.16
C LEU A 217 -0.54 -5.42 -1.77
N GLU A 218 -0.90 -6.17 -0.73
CA GLU A 218 -0.90 -5.64 0.63
C GLU A 218 0.48 -5.14 1.08
N PHE A 219 1.58 -5.79 0.69
CA PHE A 219 2.93 -5.34 1.03
C PHE A 219 3.26 -3.95 0.44
N HIS A 220 2.51 -3.53 -0.57
CA HIS A 220 2.69 -2.26 -1.26
C HIS A 220 1.71 -1.18 -0.77
N ARG A 221 0.77 -1.51 0.13
CA ARG A 221 -0.21 -0.56 0.67
C ARG A 221 0.38 0.36 1.74
N GLY A 222 -0.03 1.62 1.68
CA GLY A 222 0.41 2.70 2.56
C GLY A 222 -0.70 3.26 3.46
N ASP A 223 -1.93 2.77 3.36
CA ASP A 223 -3.07 3.27 4.16
C ASP A 223 -3.04 2.73 5.61
N THR A 224 -3.30 3.60 6.59
CA THR A 224 -3.18 3.28 8.03
C THR A 224 -4.42 2.59 8.63
N ALA A 225 -5.53 2.50 7.90
CA ALA A 225 -6.82 2.03 8.41
C ALA A 225 -6.94 0.48 8.49
N ARG A 226 -5.82 -0.25 8.41
CA ARG A 226 -5.78 -1.71 8.31
C ARG A 226 -5.50 -2.36 9.66
N ALA A 227 -6.23 -3.43 9.96
CA ALA A 227 -5.91 -4.31 11.07
C ALA A 227 -4.77 -5.26 10.68
N PHE A 228 -3.84 -5.50 11.61
CA PHE A 228 -2.72 -6.42 11.44
C PHE A 228 -2.76 -7.50 12.53
N LEU A 229 -2.50 -8.74 12.14
CA LEU A 229 -2.28 -9.88 13.03
C LEU A 229 -0.80 -10.29 12.90
N GLY A 230 0.01 -9.87 13.87
CA GLY A 230 1.47 -10.10 13.80
C GLY A 230 2.08 -9.38 12.59
N PRO A 231 2.82 -10.07 11.70
CA PRO A 231 3.43 -9.47 10.50
C PRO A 231 2.46 -9.30 9.32
N PHE A 232 1.28 -9.92 9.35
CA PHE A 232 0.34 -9.93 8.23
C PHE A 232 -0.84 -9.01 8.48
N SER A 233 -1.39 -8.42 7.41
CA SER A 233 -2.67 -7.74 7.49
C SER A 233 -3.81 -8.75 7.59
N GLU A 234 -4.96 -8.27 8.07
CA GLU A 234 -6.21 -9.01 7.98
C GLU A 234 -6.52 -9.49 6.55
N ALA A 235 -6.29 -8.64 5.53
CA ALA A 235 -6.56 -9.00 4.15
C ALA A 235 -5.67 -10.14 3.66
N GLN A 236 -4.42 -10.21 4.10
CA GLN A 236 -3.51 -11.32 3.79
C GLN A 236 -3.98 -12.62 4.44
N CYS A 237 -4.40 -12.56 5.71
CA CYS A 237 -4.97 -13.73 6.40
C CYS A 237 -6.23 -14.23 5.70
N LEU A 238 -7.14 -13.32 5.32
CA LEU A 238 -8.37 -13.67 4.59
C LEU A 238 -8.09 -14.21 3.19
N SER A 239 -7.07 -13.69 2.48
CA SER A 239 -6.63 -14.26 1.20
C SER A 239 -6.24 -15.73 1.35
N VAL A 240 -5.37 -16.03 2.31
CA VAL A 240 -4.90 -17.41 2.58
C VAL A 240 -6.08 -18.30 2.99
N LEU A 241 -6.96 -17.81 3.87
CA LEU A 241 -8.15 -18.54 4.33
C LEU A 241 -9.10 -18.89 3.18
N LEU A 242 -9.40 -17.95 2.29
CA LEU A 242 -10.29 -18.19 1.15
C LEU A 242 -9.66 -19.18 0.15
N MET A 243 -8.36 -19.06 -0.10
CA MET A 243 -7.64 -20.01 -0.96
C MET A 243 -7.63 -21.42 -0.35
N LEU A 244 -7.42 -21.54 0.97
CA LEU A 244 -7.57 -22.82 1.69
C LEU A 244 -9.00 -23.36 1.60
N GLY A 245 -10.01 -22.50 1.72
CA GLY A 245 -11.42 -22.88 1.56
C GLY A 245 -11.71 -23.45 0.17
N VAL A 246 -11.11 -22.88 -0.89
CA VAL A 246 -11.20 -23.42 -2.26
C VAL A 246 -10.51 -24.79 -2.35
N LEU A 247 -9.30 -24.94 -1.81
CA LEU A 247 -8.59 -26.23 -1.82
C LEU A 247 -9.37 -27.31 -1.05
N PHE A 248 -9.95 -26.95 0.09
CA PHE A 248 -10.80 -27.85 0.87
C PHE A 248 -12.06 -28.25 0.10
N ALA A 249 -12.76 -27.29 -0.51
CA ALA A 249 -13.93 -27.55 -1.34
C ALA A 249 -13.61 -28.49 -2.52
N ALA A 250 -12.44 -28.32 -3.15
CA ALA A 250 -11.97 -29.22 -4.20
C ALA A 250 -11.64 -30.63 -3.66
N ALA A 251 -11.03 -30.73 -2.48
CA ALA A 251 -10.69 -32.00 -1.84
C ALA A 251 -11.92 -32.83 -1.48
N VAL A 252 -13.02 -32.18 -1.07
CA VAL A 252 -14.31 -32.84 -0.81
C VAL A 252 -15.19 -32.97 -2.06
N GLN A 253 -14.64 -32.69 -3.25
CA GLN A 253 -15.31 -32.80 -4.55
C GLN A 253 -16.56 -31.90 -4.70
N ALA A 254 -16.67 -30.82 -3.91
CA ALA A 254 -17.75 -29.84 -4.03
C ALA A 254 -17.55 -28.89 -5.22
N ILE A 255 -16.31 -28.74 -5.70
CA ILE A 255 -15.92 -27.96 -6.88
C ILE A 255 -14.85 -28.72 -7.67
N PRO A 256 -14.64 -28.42 -8.97
CA PRO A 256 -13.56 -29.01 -9.75
C PRO A 256 -12.17 -28.71 -9.17
N PHE A 257 -11.32 -29.73 -9.18
CA PHE A 257 -9.91 -29.59 -8.80
C PHE A 257 -9.08 -29.06 -9.98
N PHE A 258 -8.28 -28.03 -9.72
CA PHE A 258 -7.28 -27.53 -10.65
C PHE A 258 -5.91 -27.48 -9.96
N SER A 259 -4.91 -28.10 -10.58
CA SER A 259 -3.55 -28.18 -10.01
C SER A 259 -2.91 -26.81 -9.78
N TRP A 260 -3.22 -25.82 -10.62
CA TRP A 260 -2.72 -24.46 -10.47
C TRP A 260 -3.23 -23.76 -9.19
N HIS A 261 -4.36 -24.20 -8.60
CA HIS A 261 -4.82 -23.68 -7.31
C HIS A 261 -3.81 -23.98 -6.20
N VAL A 262 -3.21 -25.17 -6.22
CA VAL A 262 -2.19 -25.57 -5.24
C VAL A 262 -0.93 -24.74 -5.42
N LEU A 263 -0.50 -24.53 -6.67
CA LEU A 263 0.67 -23.70 -7.00
C LEU A 263 0.45 -22.24 -6.59
N ALA A 264 -0.72 -21.69 -6.86
CA ALA A 264 -1.09 -20.33 -6.47
C ALA A 264 -1.10 -20.18 -4.94
N PHE A 265 -1.54 -21.19 -4.20
CA PHE A 265 -1.53 -21.18 -2.73
C PHE A 265 -0.12 -21.30 -2.13
N ALA A 266 0.77 -22.05 -2.77
CA ALA A 266 2.13 -22.27 -2.28
C ALA A 266 2.90 -20.96 -2.07
N GLY A 267 2.76 -19.98 -2.98
CA GLY A 267 3.46 -18.69 -2.88
C GLY A 267 3.14 -17.91 -1.59
N PRO A 268 1.87 -17.54 -1.33
CA PRO A 268 1.45 -16.92 -0.08
C PRO A 268 1.79 -17.74 1.17
N ALA A 269 1.65 -19.07 1.11
CA ALA A 269 1.99 -19.95 2.23
C ALA A 269 3.50 -19.90 2.56
N SER A 270 4.38 -20.00 1.56
CA SER A 270 5.82 -19.89 1.74
C SER A 270 6.25 -18.52 2.25
N ALA A 271 5.69 -17.43 1.70
CA ALA A 271 5.94 -16.08 2.21
C ALA A 271 5.46 -15.93 3.67
N GLY A 272 4.31 -16.55 3.98
CA GLY A 272 3.78 -16.82 5.31
C GLY A 272 4.84 -17.36 6.28
N CYS A 273 5.36 -18.53 5.95
CA CYS A 273 6.36 -19.26 6.73
C CYS A 273 7.65 -18.45 6.89
N ILE A 274 8.19 -17.88 5.81
CA ILE A 274 9.44 -17.09 5.86
C ILE A 274 9.33 -15.93 6.84
N LEU A 275 8.22 -15.18 6.80
CA LEU A 275 7.97 -14.08 7.72
C LEU A 275 7.69 -14.55 9.16
N ALA A 276 7.15 -15.75 9.34
CA ALA A 276 6.96 -16.30 10.68
C ALA A 276 8.29 -16.70 11.35
N VAL A 277 9.23 -17.27 10.57
CA VAL A 277 10.50 -17.79 11.12
C VAL A 277 11.64 -16.79 11.12
N SER A 278 11.64 -15.78 10.24
CA SER A 278 12.74 -14.81 10.14
C SER A 278 12.53 -13.56 11.01
N PRO A 279 13.33 -13.34 12.08
CA PRO A 279 13.23 -12.13 12.90
C PRO A 279 13.60 -10.85 12.13
N SER A 280 14.62 -10.92 11.26
CA SER A 280 15.07 -9.77 10.46
C SER A 280 13.98 -9.29 9.50
N HIS A 281 13.32 -10.19 8.79
CA HIS A 281 12.21 -9.79 7.91
C HIS A 281 11.01 -9.23 8.69
N ARG A 282 10.71 -9.75 9.89
CA ARG A 282 9.66 -9.19 10.76
C ARG A 282 9.98 -7.76 11.19
N GLN A 283 11.24 -7.51 11.51
CA GLN A 283 11.73 -6.19 11.90
C GLN A 283 11.65 -5.20 10.74
N THR A 284 12.20 -5.54 9.57
CA THR A 284 12.05 -4.72 8.36
C THR A 284 10.57 -4.45 8.07
N ALA A 285 9.68 -5.46 8.18
CA ALA A 285 8.25 -5.27 7.96
C ALA A 285 7.63 -4.26 8.93
N ARG A 286 8.03 -4.26 10.21
CA ARG A 286 7.60 -3.29 11.23
C ARG A 286 8.03 -1.87 10.88
N LEU A 287 9.30 -1.68 10.47
CA LEU A 287 9.87 -0.37 10.13
C LEU A 287 9.15 0.34 8.98
N PHE A 288 8.56 -0.39 8.05
CA PHE A 288 7.87 0.24 6.91
C PHE A 288 6.35 0.30 7.09
N ARG A 289 5.79 -0.15 8.23
CA ARG A 289 4.34 -0.15 8.45
C ARG A 289 3.75 1.24 8.22
N PRO A 290 2.56 1.34 7.59
CA PRO A 290 1.88 2.62 7.38
C PRO A 290 1.82 3.51 8.64
N ALA A 291 1.54 2.91 9.81
CA ALA A 291 1.48 3.64 11.07
C ALA A 291 2.84 4.25 11.46
N HIS A 292 3.92 3.50 11.29
CA HIS A 292 5.29 3.99 11.56
C HIS A 292 5.71 5.05 10.54
N VAL A 293 5.34 4.89 9.26
CA VAL A 293 5.59 5.90 8.23
C VAL A 293 4.88 7.22 8.56
N LYS A 294 3.62 7.15 9.00
CA LYS A 294 2.87 8.33 9.45
C LYS A 294 3.52 8.98 10.67
N GLU A 295 3.93 8.18 11.65
CA GLU A 295 4.64 8.67 12.84
C GLU A 295 5.95 9.34 12.47
N LEU A 296 6.77 8.69 11.63
CA LEU A 296 8.02 9.22 11.11
C LEU A 296 7.79 10.56 10.40
N ALA A 297 6.81 10.63 9.51
CA ALA A 297 6.48 11.86 8.79
C ALA A 297 6.06 12.99 9.73
N ALA A 298 5.26 12.70 10.76
CA ALA A 298 4.83 13.68 11.75
C ALA A 298 6.01 14.22 12.57
N ARG A 299 6.99 13.36 12.91
CA ARG A 299 8.23 13.83 13.56
C ARG A 299 9.01 14.73 12.61
N LEU A 300 9.23 14.30 11.37
CA LEU A 300 9.99 15.07 10.38
C LEU A 300 9.36 16.43 10.04
N SER A 301 8.03 16.51 9.91
CA SER A 301 7.33 17.74 9.52
C SER A 301 7.27 18.81 10.62
N TRP A 302 7.24 18.39 11.89
CA TRP A 302 7.27 19.32 13.03
C TRP A 302 8.52 20.21 12.99
N PHE A 303 9.65 19.68 12.48
CA PHE A 303 10.90 20.43 12.34
C PHE A 303 10.88 21.47 11.22
N ASP A 304 10.19 21.20 10.12
CA ASP A 304 10.08 22.16 9.01
C ASP A 304 9.22 23.39 9.40
N GLU A 305 8.32 23.25 10.37
CA GLU A 305 7.52 24.36 10.91
C GLU A 305 8.30 25.15 11.97
N GLU A 306 8.97 24.49 12.91
CA GLU A 306 9.75 25.14 13.97
C GLU A 306 10.98 25.91 13.41
N ALA A 307 11.59 25.41 12.32
CA ALA A 307 12.65 26.09 11.59
C ALA A 307 12.17 27.32 10.77
N LYS A 308 10.86 27.45 10.51
CA LYS A 308 10.28 28.63 9.82
C LYS A 308 9.88 29.74 10.80
N ASP A 309 9.47 29.37 12.02
CA ASP A 309 9.10 30.34 13.06
C ASP A 309 10.32 30.95 13.77
N THR A 310 11.51 30.38 13.60
CA THR A 310 12.77 30.93 14.12
C THR A 310 13.43 31.88 13.11
N SER A 311 12.91 33.11 12.98
CA SER A 311 13.72 34.20 12.42
C SER A 311 14.94 34.45 13.32
N PRO A 312 16.14 34.76 12.77
CA PRO A 312 17.34 34.87 13.58
C PRO A 312 17.24 36.10 14.49
N SER A 313 16.92 35.89 15.77
CA SER A 313 17.24 36.86 16.81
C SER A 313 18.72 36.71 17.14
N ASP A 314 19.44 37.83 17.08
CA ASP A 314 20.85 37.92 17.43
C ASP A 314 21.12 37.27 18.80
N GLY A 315 21.99 36.26 18.80
CA GLY A 315 22.56 35.68 20.02
C GLY A 315 22.43 34.16 20.13
N ALA A 316 23.49 33.46 19.72
CA ALA A 316 23.97 32.18 20.25
C ALA A 316 22.92 31.16 20.77
N SER A 317 21.88 30.87 20.00
CA SER A 317 20.98 29.76 20.29
C SER A 317 21.54 28.52 19.58
N GLN A 318 22.01 27.53 20.35
CA GLN A 318 22.39 26.24 19.80
C GLN A 318 21.20 25.64 19.04
N PRO A 319 21.39 25.06 17.85
CA PRO A 319 20.31 24.37 17.16
C PRO A 319 19.78 23.25 18.07
N ALA A 320 18.47 23.27 18.33
CA ALA A 320 17.84 22.33 19.25
C ALA A 320 17.90 20.92 18.65
N ILE A 321 18.83 20.09 19.14
CA ILE A 321 18.89 18.67 18.79
C ILE A 321 17.72 17.97 19.49
N VAL A 322 16.64 17.72 18.76
CA VAL A 322 15.50 17.01 19.33
C VAL A 322 15.63 15.52 19.05
N LEU A 323 15.80 14.75 20.13
CA LEU A 323 15.81 13.30 20.11
C LEU A 323 14.38 12.78 20.28
N THR A 324 13.87 12.14 19.24
CA THR A 324 12.57 11.47 19.27
C THR A 324 12.75 9.97 19.08
N ALA A 325 11.81 9.19 19.62
CA ALA A 325 11.72 7.76 19.37
C ALA A 325 10.36 7.44 18.76
N THR A 326 10.35 6.53 17.80
CA THR A 326 9.12 5.99 17.23
C THR A 326 8.62 4.79 18.02
N GLY A 327 7.33 4.48 17.93
CA GLY A 327 6.75 3.27 18.53
C GLY A 327 7.33 1.96 17.98
N SER A 328 8.12 2.01 16.91
CA SER A 328 8.85 0.85 16.35
C SER A 328 10.31 0.76 16.85
N GLY A 329 10.72 1.59 17.81
CA GLY A 329 12.04 1.54 18.42
C GLY A 329 13.14 2.23 17.61
N ILE A 330 12.81 3.08 16.64
CA ILE A 330 13.79 3.91 15.93
C ILE A 330 13.94 5.24 16.67
N ARG A 331 15.18 5.59 17.02
CA ARG A 331 15.54 6.92 17.50
C ARG A 331 15.91 7.80 16.32
N ILE A 332 15.41 9.03 16.32
CA ILE A 332 15.60 10.00 15.27
C ILE A 332 16.01 11.31 15.91
N SER A 333 17.08 11.87 15.40
CA SER A 333 17.52 13.23 15.70
C SER A 333 17.55 13.99 14.39
N THR A 334 17.03 15.21 14.40
CA THR A 334 16.97 16.07 13.21
C THR A 334 17.48 17.45 13.54
N GLU A 335 18.03 18.11 12.52
CA GLU A 335 18.55 19.46 12.61
C GLU A 335 18.41 20.12 11.23
N SER A 336 18.09 21.42 11.19
CA SER A 336 18.14 22.21 9.97
C SER A 336 19.48 22.93 9.92
N LEU A 337 20.25 22.66 8.88
CA LEU A 337 21.58 23.23 8.66
C LEU A 337 21.55 24.14 7.43
N ALA A 338 22.47 25.09 7.36
CA ALA A 338 22.75 25.84 6.14
C ALA A 338 24.17 25.51 5.66
N HIS A 339 24.32 25.14 4.39
CA HIS A 339 25.62 24.96 3.75
C HIS A 339 25.68 25.82 2.51
N GLU A 340 26.67 26.72 2.43
CA GLU A 340 26.81 27.69 1.33
C GLU A 340 25.52 28.51 1.08
N GLY A 341 24.77 28.81 2.15
CA GLY A 341 23.50 29.54 2.08
C GLY A 341 22.29 28.71 1.63
N ALA A 342 22.46 27.43 1.33
CA ALA A 342 21.38 26.52 0.98
C ALA A 342 20.93 25.70 2.21
N PRO A 343 19.60 25.53 2.43
CA PRO A 343 19.10 24.73 3.54
C PRO A 343 19.33 23.23 3.31
N ILE A 344 19.73 22.52 4.36
CA ILE A 344 19.93 21.08 4.42
C ILE A 344 19.19 20.52 5.64
N SER A 345 18.41 19.48 5.42
CA SER A 345 17.81 18.70 6.51
C SER A 345 18.80 17.61 6.95
N TYR A 346 19.35 17.73 8.15
CA TYR A 346 20.13 16.67 8.78
C TYR A 346 19.23 15.75 9.59
N ILE A 347 19.40 14.44 9.40
CA ILE A 347 18.62 13.39 10.07
C ILE A 347 19.58 12.29 10.50
N ALA A 348 19.76 12.09 11.79
CA ALA A 348 20.42 10.92 12.35
C ALA A 348 19.36 9.91 12.81
N PHE A 349 19.58 8.62 12.53
CA PHE A 349 18.71 7.57 13.03
C PHE A 349 19.50 6.35 13.50
N SER A 350 18.98 5.75 14.57
CA SER A 350 19.50 4.53 15.18
C SER A 350 18.35 3.70 15.74
N SER A 351 18.64 2.49 16.20
CA SER A 351 17.64 1.61 16.80
C SER A 351 17.89 1.46 18.30
N GLN A 352 16.82 1.32 19.09
CA GLN A 352 16.87 1.18 20.54
C GLN A 352 17.38 -0.18 21.00
N ASP A 353 16.93 -1.25 20.34
CA ASP A 353 17.07 -2.63 20.85
C ASP A 353 18.09 -3.46 20.07
N HIS A 354 18.56 -2.99 18.92
CA HIS A 354 19.42 -3.76 18.01
C HIS A 354 20.26 -2.85 17.12
N LEU A 355 21.33 -3.40 16.54
CA LEU A 355 22.09 -2.70 15.50
C LEU A 355 21.27 -2.62 14.21
N LEU A 356 21.06 -1.42 13.71
CA LEU A 356 20.34 -1.20 12.46
C LEU A 356 21.18 -1.71 11.28
N SER A 357 20.62 -2.58 10.45
CA SER A 357 21.34 -3.11 9.29
C SER A 357 21.55 -2.01 8.23
N HIS A 358 22.66 -2.08 7.47
CA HIS A 358 22.88 -1.17 6.33
C HIS A 358 21.74 -1.21 5.31
N HIS A 359 21.13 -2.38 5.12
CA HIS A 359 20.00 -2.54 4.22
C HIS A 359 18.78 -1.74 4.69
N ASP A 360 18.39 -1.88 5.95
CA ASP A 360 17.25 -1.16 6.52
C ASP A 360 17.54 0.34 6.63
N ALA A 361 18.77 0.71 6.99
CA ALA A 361 19.22 2.11 7.02
C ALA A 361 19.11 2.79 5.66
N ARG A 362 19.55 2.14 4.57
CA ARG A 362 19.40 2.68 3.21
C ARG A 362 17.93 2.84 2.81
N ARG A 363 17.06 1.89 3.19
CA ARG A 363 15.63 1.98 2.88
C ARG A 363 14.93 3.06 3.70
N LEU A 364 15.29 3.21 4.98
CA LEU A 364 14.80 4.27 5.85
C LEU A 364 15.26 5.64 5.36
N ALA A 365 16.53 5.78 4.96
CA ALA A 365 17.06 7.00 4.36
C ALA A 365 16.27 7.44 3.12
N ARG A 366 15.99 6.53 2.19
CA ARG A 366 15.14 6.83 1.02
C ARG A 366 13.72 7.23 1.41
N LEU A 367 13.16 6.59 2.44
CA LEU A 367 11.84 6.95 2.95
C LEU A 367 11.87 8.37 3.54
N CYS A 368 12.81 8.69 4.41
CA CYS A 368 12.97 10.02 4.99
C CYS A 368 13.16 11.07 3.90
N LEU A 369 14.04 10.83 2.93
CA LEU A 369 14.29 11.71 1.78
C LEU A 369 12.98 12.07 1.04
N ARG A 370 12.13 11.07 0.79
CA ARG A 370 10.82 11.28 0.14
C ARG A 370 9.83 12.05 1.03
N LEU A 371 9.87 11.84 2.35
CA LEU A 371 8.98 12.51 3.29
C LEU A 371 9.35 13.99 3.48
N VAL A 372 10.65 14.31 3.52
CA VAL A 372 11.15 15.70 3.57
C VAL A 372 11.17 16.38 2.19
N LYS A 373 10.85 15.64 1.12
CA LYS A 373 10.68 16.14 -0.26
C LYS A 373 11.93 16.82 -0.82
N GLN A 374 13.11 16.32 -0.43
CA GLN A 374 14.40 16.77 -0.96
C GLN A 374 14.84 15.86 -2.13
N PRO A 375 15.58 16.37 -3.13
CA PRO A 375 15.96 15.59 -4.32
C PRO A 375 17.14 14.64 -4.10
N ALA A 376 18.04 14.98 -3.18
CA ALA A 376 19.24 14.19 -2.92
C ALA A 376 19.56 14.10 -1.44
N ALA A 377 20.26 13.04 -1.06
CA ALA A 377 20.82 12.93 0.28
C ALA A 377 22.16 12.20 0.32
N LEU A 378 22.98 12.57 1.28
CA LEU A 378 24.22 11.88 1.65
C LEU A 378 23.97 11.01 2.87
N LEU A 379 24.13 9.70 2.72
CA LEU A 379 24.02 8.72 3.80
C LEU A 379 25.42 8.22 4.20
N PHE A 380 25.73 8.27 5.49
CA PHE A 380 26.94 7.64 6.03
C PHE A 380 26.68 7.06 7.41
N GLU A 381 27.53 6.12 7.81
CA GLU A 381 27.52 5.54 9.15
C GLU A 381 28.63 6.23 9.95
N GLY A 382 28.26 6.83 11.08
CA GLY A 382 29.22 7.50 11.96
C GLY A 382 29.81 6.55 12.99
N ARG A 383 28.93 5.78 13.64
CA ARG A 383 29.28 4.68 14.55
C ARG A 383 28.45 3.44 14.17
N PRO A 384 28.91 2.22 14.51
CA PRO A 384 28.17 1.00 14.22
C PRO A 384 26.69 1.10 14.63
N GLY A 385 25.78 1.02 13.66
CA GLY A 385 24.32 1.10 13.87
C GLY A 385 23.73 2.52 14.00
N ILE A 386 24.53 3.57 13.84
CA ILE A 386 24.10 4.97 13.82
C ILE A 386 24.37 5.58 12.44
N PHE A 387 23.29 5.94 11.76
CA PHE A 387 23.33 6.45 10.40
C PHE A 387 22.94 7.92 10.37
N HIS A 388 23.62 8.67 9.51
CA HIS A 388 23.44 10.09 9.31
C HIS A 388 23.03 10.35 7.87
N LEU A 389 22.01 11.18 7.68
CA LEU A 389 21.44 11.55 6.41
C LEU A 389 21.43 13.08 6.30
N LEU A 390 22.14 13.63 5.33
CA LEU A 390 22.07 15.03 4.95
C LEU A 390 21.23 15.13 3.69
N ALA A 391 20.05 15.71 3.74
CA ALA A 391 19.13 15.82 2.61
C ALA A 391 19.03 17.27 2.13
N GLY A 392 19.15 17.50 0.83
CA GLY A 392 19.16 18.83 0.23
C GLY A 392 19.21 18.80 -1.30
N ASN A 393 19.50 19.95 -1.90
CA ASN A 393 19.67 20.06 -3.34
C ASN A 393 20.84 19.18 -3.82
N LEU A 394 20.68 18.55 -4.99
CA LEU A 394 21.69 17.70 -5.60
C LEU A 394 23.06 18.40 -5.71
N ALA A 395 23.10 19.68 -6.10
CA ALA A 395 24.37 20.41 -6.23
C ALA A 395 25.11 20.47 -4.88
N VAL A 396 24.42 20.91 -3.82
CA VAL A 396 24.96 21.04 -2.46
C VAL A 396 25.43 19.69 -1.92
N ILE A 397 24.59 18.65 -2.04
CA ILE A 397 24.91 17.30 -1.59
C ILE A 397 26.10 16.72 -2.35
N SER A 398 26.23 17.02 -3.65
CA SER A 398 27.37 16.58 -4.46
C SER A 398 28.66 17.26 -3.98
N THR A 399 28.64 18.58 -3.74
CA THR A 399 29.77 19.32 -3.19
C THR A 399 30.23 18.73 -1.86
N MET A 400 29.30 18.49 -0.92
CA MET A 400 29.66 17.90 0.38
C MET A 400 30.24 16.49 0.25
N ALA A 401 29.71 15.70 -0.68
CA ALA A 401 30.23 14.37 -0.94
C ALA A 401 31.66 14.41 -1.50
N ASP A 402 31.98 15.37 -2.37
CA ASP A 402 33.32 15.53 -2.93
C ASP A 402 34.31 16.08 -1.90
N THR A 403 33.92 17.05 -1.07
CA THR A 403 34.75 17.56 0.03
C THR A 403 35.06 16.46 1.05
N SER A 404 34.12 15.54 1.30
CA SER A 404 34.34 14.39 2.18
C SER A 404 35.24 13.28 1.59
N ARG A 405 35.54 13.33 0.28
CA ARG A 405 36.47 12.41 -0.40
C ARG A 405 37.92 12.87 -0.37
N ILE A 406 38.23 14.05 0.18
CA ILE A 406 39.62 14.45 0.40
C ILE A 406 40.19 13.52 1.49
N PRO A 407 41.21 12.68 1.19
CA PRO A 407 41.82 11.87 2.21
C PRO A 407 42.45 12.80 3.24
N LEU A 408 42.29 12.47 4.53
CA LEU A 408 43.21 12.94 5.56
C LEU A 408 44.60 12.43 5.19
N THR A 409 45.34 13.18 4.38
CA THR A 409 46.76 12.97 4.14
C THR A 409 47.48 13.17 5.47
N GLU A 410 47.85 12.04 6.04
CA GLU A 410 48.93 11.72 6.96
C GLU A 410 49.26 12.64 8.15
N PRO A 411 49.48 12.06 9.34
CA PRO A 411 50.05 12.79 10.45
C PRO A 411 51.50 13.15 10.11
N THR A 412 51.81 14.45 10.12
CA THR A 412 53.20 14.93 10.15
C THR A 412 53.88 14.42 11.41
N HIS A 413 54.51 13.25 11.32
CA HIS A 413 55.47 12.76 12.31
C HIS A 413 56.88 13.20 11.90
N GLN A 414 57.41 14.12 12.70
CA GLN A 414 58.81 14.46 12.96
C GLN A 414 59.87 13.54 12.33
N GLY A 415 60.65 14.11 11.40
CA GLY A 415 61.99 13.62 11.05
C GLY A 415 63.05 14.35 11.87
N LYS A 416 63.61 13.64 12.84
CA LYS A 416 64.72 14.05 13.72
C LYS A 416 65.98 14.41 12.94
N THR A 417 66.66 15.45 13.39
CA THR A 417 68.08 15.74 13.11
C THR A 417 68.98 14.60 13.63
N PRO A 418 70.07 14.25 12.94
CA PRO A 418 71.05 13.30 13.46
C PRO A 418 72.12 14.06 14.26
N VAL A 419 72.40 13.63 15.50
CA VAL A 419 73.64 13.98 16.20
C VAL A 419 74.45 12.70 16.39
N LYS A 420 75.64 12.72 15.78
CA LYS A 420 76.76 11.81 15.99
C LYS A 420 77.31 11.97 17.41
N ALA A 421 77.56 10.87 18.09
CA ALA A 421 78.86 10.43 18.64
C ALA A 421 78.64 9.18 19.50
#